data_AF-A0A222XC79-F1
#
_entry.id   AF-A0A222XC79-F1
#
_cell.length_a   1.000
_cell.length_b   1.000
_cell.length_c   1.000
_cell.angle_alpha   90.00
_cell.angle_beta   90.00
_cell.angle_gamma   90.00
#
_symmetry.space_group_name_H-M   'P 1'
#
loop_
_entity.id
_entity.type
_entity.pdbx_description
1 polymer ?
#
loop_
_entity_poly.entity_id
_entity_poly.type
_entity_poly.pdbx_seq_one_letter_code
_entity_poly.pdbx_strand_id
1 'polypeptide(L)'
;MSALMEVPQLSDLDGLPVEVVSSEEPGVVSVTGWANDGSVVTVTWDEIAGSVQVRWTEADEERLVVEREMVSKVSVREDHGRIEFWIWSDAGVLGGELVVRVGDHVGVSDVLLRK
;
A
#
# COMPACT_ATOMS: atom_id res chain seq x y z
N MET A 1 2.27 0.67 24.50
CA MET A 1 0.98 0.74 23.78
C MET A 1 1.34 0.68 22.31
N SER A 2 0.85 -0.31 21.56
CA SER A 2 0.97 -0.28 20.10
C SER A 2 0.20 0.95 19.61
N ALA A 3 0.84 1.84 18.87
CA ALA A 3 0.10 2.90 18.19
C ALA A 3 -0.72 2.22 17.09
N LEU A 4 -2.02 2.49 17.05
CA LEU A 4 -2.88 2.02 15.96
C LEU A 4 -2.34 2.55 14.64
N MET A 5 -2.22 1.68 13.65
CA MET A 5 -1.79 2.02 12.30
C MET A 5 -2.78 3.02 11.70
N GLU A 6 -2.29 4.16 11.21
CA GLU A 6 -3.14 5.16 10.56
C GLU A 6 -3.43 4.73 9.12
N VAL A 7 -4.68 4.39 8.79
CA VAL A 7 -5.10 4.00 7.44
C VAL A 7 -6.19 4.93 6.91
N PRO A 8 -6.37 5.04 5.58
CA PRO A 8 -7.46 5.83 5.01
C PRO A 8 -8.82 5.29 5.46
N GLN A 9 -9.80 6.18 5.64
CA GLN A 9 -11.18 5.73 5.72
C GLN A 9 -11.62 5.25 4.33
N LEU A 10 -12.53 4.29 4.26
CA LEU A 10 -13.01 3.78 2.96
C LEU A 10 -13.60 4.88 2.09
N SER A 11 -14.26 5.87 2.71
CA SER A 11 -14.79 7.05 2.01
C SER A 11 -13.71 7.96 1.42
N ASP A 12 -12.48 7.92 1.94
CA ASP A 12 -11.35 8.69 1.37
C ASP A 12 -10.86 8.08 0.05
N LEU A 13 -11.22 6.82 -0.21
CA LEU A 13 -10.89 6.10 -1.43
C LEU A 13 -11.98 6.24 -2.50
N ASP A 14 -13.15 6.77 -2.15
CA ASP A 14 -14.25 6.96 -3.09
C ASP A 14 -13.85 7.91 -4.22
N GLY A 15 -14.04 7.46 -5.46
CA GLY A 15 -13.71 8.24 -6.66
C GLY A 15 -12.26 8.11 -7.12
N LEU A 16 -11.39 7.42 -6.37
CA LEU A 16 -10.08 7.01 -6.89
C LEU A 16 -10.26 5.86 -7.91
N PRO A 17 -9.42 5.78 -8.96
CA PRO A 17 -9.43 4.69 -9.93
C PRO A 17 -8.79 3.41 -9.35
N VAL A 18 -9.36 2.90 -8.26
CA VAL A 18 -8.94 1.68 -7.57
C VAL A 18 -10.15 0.81 -7.23
N GLU A 19 -9.92 -0.49 -7.08
CA GLU A 19 -10.89 -1.38 -6.45
C GLU A 19 -10.54 -1.56 -4.98
N VAL A 20 -11.55 -1.54 -4.12
CA VAL A 20 -11.40 -1.71 -2.68
C VAL A 20 -12.22 -2.93 -2.24
N VAL A 21 -11.57 -3.88 -1.59
CA VAL A 21 -12.19 -5.10 -1.06
C VAL A 21 -11.89 -5.20 0.43
N SER A 22 -12.94 -5.23 1.25
CA SER A 22 -12.83 -5.55 2.68
C SER A 22 -12.87 -7.06 2.89
N SER A 23 -12.02 -7.57 3.78
CA SER A 23 -12.03 -8.97 4.19
C SER A 23 -13.17 -9.25 5.20
N GLU A 24 -13.45 -10.53 5.45
CA GLU A 24 -14.23 -10.96 6.61
C GLU A 24 -13.46 -10.75 7.93
N GLU A 25 -12.12 -10.74 7.85
CA GLU A 25 -11.23 -10.44 8.99
C GLU A 25 -11.26 -8.92 9.30
N PRO A 26 -11.61 -8.52 10.53
CA PRO A 26 -11.69 -7.11 10.90
C PRO A 26 -10.36 -6.37 10.72
N GLY A 27 -10.41 -5.18 10.11
CA GLY A 27 -9.22 -4.34 9.91
C GLY A 27 -8.39 -4.72 8.68
N VAL A 28 -8.78 -5.76 7.93
CA VAL A 28 -8.09 -6.18 6.71
C VAL A 28 -8.77 -5.63 5.46
N VAL A 29 -8.03 -4.84 4.68
CA VAL A 29 -8.51 -4.21 3.43
C VAL A 29 -7.48 -4.39 2.33
N SER A 30 -7.95 -4.70 1.13
CA SER A 30 -7.16 -4.78 -0.09
C SER A 30 -7.57 -3.68 -1.06
N VAL A 31 -6.59 -2.97 -1.61
CA VAL A 31 -6.78 -1.95 -2.64
C VAL A 31 -5.98 -2.32 -3.88
N THR A 32 -6.65 -2.40 -5.02
CA THR A 32 -6.05 -2.79 -6.30
C THR A 32 -6.04 -1.61 -7.27
N GLY A 33 -4.90 -1.35 -7.89
CA GLY A 33 -4.72 -0.39 -8.98
C GLY A 33 -4.09 -1.02 -10.22
N TRP A 34 -4.29 -0.39 -11.37
CA TRP A 34 -3.84 -0.88 -12.68
C TRP A 34 -3.00 0.16 -13.39
N ALA A 35 -1.86 -0.27 -13.94
CA ALA A 35 -1.05 0.56 -14.81
C ALA A 35 -1.42 0.34 -16.29
N ASN A 36 -1.06 1.30 -17.15
CA ASN A 36 -1.39 1.26 -18.57
C ASN A 36 -0.62 0.16 -19.34
N ASP A 37 0.49 -0.34 -18.78
CA ASP A 37 1.25 -1.46 -19.34
C ASP A 37 0.64 -2.84 -19.05
N GLY A 38 -0.48 -2.90 -18.33
CA GLY A 38 -1.14 -4.14 -17.93
C GLY A 38 -0.67 -4.70 -16.59
N SER A 39 0.23 -4.00 -15.88
CA SER A 39 0.57 -4.33 -14.51
C SER A 39 -0.59 -4.11 -13.54
N VAL A 40 -0.70 -4.99 -12.55
CA VAL A 40 -1.69 -4.90 -11.48
C VAL A 40 -0.96 -4.86 -10.14
N VAL A 41 -1.32 -3.91 -9.29
CA VAL A 41 -0.79 -3.81 -7.93
C VAL A 41 -1.95 -3.94 -6.95
N THR A 42 -1.84 -4.89 -6.03
CA THR A 42 -2.73 -5.00 -4.88
C THR A 42 -1.93 -4.70 -3.61
N VAL A 43 -2.41 -3.73 -2.84
CA VAL A 43 -1.90 -3.41 -1.50
C VAL A 43 -2.94 -3.86 -0.49
N THR A 44 -2.57 -4.80 0.38
CA THR A 44 -3.41 -5.30 1.46
C THR A 44 -2.80 -4.86 2.77
N TRP A 45 -3.60 -4.30 3.68
CA TRP A 45 -3.16 -4.00 5.03
C TRP A 45 -4.04 -4.67 6.07
N ASP A 46 -3.44 -4.91 7.24
CA ASP A 46 -4.12 -5.34 8.45
C ASP A 46 -3.83 -4.30 9.54
N GLU A 47 -4.83 -3.50 9.88
CA GLU A 47 -4.73 -2.44 10.89
C GLU A 47 -4.40 -2.98 12.28
N ILE A 48 -4.91 -4.18 12.61
CA ILE A 48 -4.76 -4.80 13.93
C ILE A 48 -3.37 -5.40 14.06
N ALA A 49 -2.88 -6.08 13.02
CA ALA A 49 -1.52 -6.62 12.98
C ALA A 49 -0.45 -5.53 12.76
N GLY A 50 -0.83 -4.37 12.20
CA GLY A 50 0.10 -3.30 11.84
C GLY A 50 1.02 -3.71 10.69
N SER A 51 0.46 -4.36 9.67
CA SER A 51 1.21 -4.93 8.55
C SER A 51 0.60 -4.57 7.19
N VAL A 52 1.44 -4.62 6.16
CA VAL A 52 1.07 -4.39 4.76
C VAL A 52 1.74 -5.44 3.88
N GLN A 53 0.99 -6.00 2.94
CA GLN A 53 1.50 -6.74 1.80
C GLN A 53 1.29 -5.91 0.53
N VAL A 54 2.32 -5.82 -0.31
CA VAL A 54 2.24 -5.29 -1.67
C VAL A 54 2.50 -6.45 -2.62
N ARG A 55 1.57 -6.69 -3.55
CA ARG A 55 1.72 -7.67 -4.62
C ARG A 55 1.61 -6.96 -5.97
N TRP A 56 2.62 -7.16 -6.82
CA TRP A 56 2.64 -6.66 -8.20
C TRP A 56 2.73 -7.83 -9.17
N THR A 57 1.79 -7.90 -10.09
CA THR A 57 1.77 -8.83 -11.22
C THR A 57 1.80 -8.11 -12.57
N GLU A 58 2.35 -8.76 -13.58
CA GLU A 58 2.34 -8.31 -14.98
C GLU A 58 2.17 -9.54 -15.87
N ALA A 59 1.19 -9.52 -16.77
CA ALA A 59 0.86 -10.67 -17.62
C ALA A 59 0.65 -11.99 -16.84
N ASP A 60 -0.06 -11.91 -15.71
CA ASP A 60 -0.31 -12.99 -14.74
C ASP A 60 0.94 -13.58 -14.06
N GLU A 61 2.13 -13.01 -14.28
CA GLU A 61 3.35 -13.36 -13.57
C GLU A 61 3.59 -12.42 -12.39
N GLU A 62 4.01 -12.99 -11.27
CA GLU A 62 4.41 -12.22 -10.10
C GLU A 62 5.76 -11.54 -10.34
N ARG A 63 5.77 -10.21 -10.26
CA ARG A 63 6.98 -9.38 -10.40
C ARG A 63 7.59 -9.03 -9.06
N LEU A 64 6.74 -8.79 -8.06
CA LEU A 64 7.18 -8.42 -6.71
C LEU A 64 6.12 -8.80 -5.68
N VAL A 65 6.61 -9.31 -4.54
CA VAL A 65 5.86 -9.37 -3.28
C VAL A 65 6.72 -8.72 -2.20
N VAL A 66 6.14 -7.77 -1.47
CA VAL A 66 6.77 -7.15 -0.30
C VAL A 66 5.83 -7.27 0.87
N GLU A 67 6.36 -7.71 2.00
CA GLU A 67 5.64 -7.73 3.28
C GLU A 67 6.35 -6.79 4.25
N ARG A 68 5.56 -5.95 4.91
CA ARG A 68 6.00 -4.89 5.81
C ARG A 68 5.28 -5.04 7.13
N GLU A 69 6.05 -5.06 8.21
CA GLU A 69 5.55 -5.04 9.58
C GLU A 69 5.86 -3.69 10.24
N MET A 70 5.31 -3.46 11.44
CA MET A 70 5.45 -2.22 12.20
C MET A 70 5.06 -0.99 11.37
N VAL A 71 4.03 -1.16 10.53
CA VAL A 71 3.49 -0.09 9.71
C VAL A 71 2.74 0.87 10.62
N SER A 72 3.16 2.13 10.60
CA SER A 72 2.54 3.19 11.37
C SER A 72 1.49 3.95 10.57
N LYS A 73 1.62 3.98 9.23
CA LYS A 73 0.69 4.69 8.37
C LYS A 73 0.62 4.13 6.96
N VAL A 74 -0.57 4.13 6.37
CA VAL A 74 -0.83 3.98 4.93
C VAL A 74 -1.57 5.20 4.41
N SER A 75 -1.20 5.67 3.22
CA SER A 75 -1.93 6.70 2.49
C SER A 75 -2.07 6.28 1.03
N VAL A 76 -3.26 6.51 0.47
CA VAL A 76 -3.56 6.30 -0.93
C VAL A 76 -4.02 7.62 -1.50
N ARG A 77 -3.47 8.03 -2.64
CA ARG A 77 -3.86 9.27 -3.32
C ARG A 77 -3.67 9.17 -4.82
N GLU A 78 -4.40 9.97 -5.56
CA GLU A 78 -4.13 10.26 -6.97
C GLU A 78 -3.21 11.48 -7.07
N ASP A 79 -2.19 11.40 -7.91
CA ASP A 79 -1.29 12.50 -8.23
C ASP A 79 -0.98 12.52 -9.74
N HIS A 80 -1.47 13.53 -10.46
CA HIS A 80 -1.23 13.69 -11.90
C HIS A 80 -1.59 12.42 -12.71
N GLY A 81 -2.72 11.79 -12.43
CA GLY A 81 -3.22 10.61 -13.14
C GLY A 81 -2.57 9.28 -12.72
N ARG A 82 -1.75 9.25 -11.67
CA ARG A 82 -1.21 8.02 -11.08
C ARG A 82 -1.72 7.81 -9.67
N ILE A 83 -1.94 6.57 -9.29
CA ILE A 83 -2.21 6.21 -7.90
C ILE A 83 -0.89 6.02 -7.18
N GLU A 84 -0.75 6.64 -6.01
CA GLU A 84 0.40 6.44 -5.13
C GLU A 84 -0.06 5.81 -3.81
N PHE A 85 0.55 4.68 -3.46
CA PHE A 85 0.48 4.06 -2.15
C PHE A 85 1.73 4.43 -1.36
N TRP A 86 1.55 5.08 -0.23
CA TRP A 86 2.62 5.44 0.69
C TRP A 86 2.46 4.66 1.98
N ILE A 87 3.51 3.97 2.39
CA ILE A 87 3.53 3.07 3.54
C ILE A 87 4.71 3.48 4.42
N TRP A 88 4.43 3.91 5.64
CA TRP A 88 5.45 4.27 6.62
C TRP A 88 5.55 3.21 7.71
N SER A 89 6.77 2.83 8.04
CA SER A 89 7.07 1.93 9.17
C SER A 89 7.80 2.69 10.26
N ASP A 90 7.49 2.37 11.52
CA ASP A 90 8.16 2.93 12.69
C ASP A 90 8.60 1.82 13.66
N ALA A 91 9.91 1.61 13.76
CA ALA A 91 10.56 0.67 14.66
C ALA A 91 11.44 1.41 15.70
N GLY A 92 10.93 2.52 16.24
CA GLY A 92 11.59 3.29 17.30
C GLY A 92 12.74 4.15 16.77
N VAL A 93 13.94 3.58 16.65
CA VAL A 93 15.14 4.30 16.14
C VAL A 93 15.32 4.15 14.62
N LEU A 94 14.53 3.28 14.00
CA LEU A 94 14.50 3.06 12.56
C LEU A 94 13.12 3.45 12.02
N GLY A 95 13.10 4.10 10.87
CA GLY A 95 11.92 4.34 10.06
C GLY A 95 12.04 3.68 8.70
N GLY A 96 10.91 3.45 8.05
CA GLY A 96 10.85 2.99 6.67
C GLY A 96 9.83 3.78 5.88
N GLU A 97 10.10 4.00 4.60
CA GLU A 97 9.14 4.54 3.65
C GLU A 97 9.16 3.67 2.39
N LEU A 98 8.01 3.04 2.13
CA LEU A 98 7.73 2.31 0.90
C LEU A 98 6.70 3.09 0.10
N VAL A 99 7.01 3.36 -1.16
CA VAL A 99 6.13 4.06 -2.09
C VAL A 99 5.93 3.22 -3.34
N VAL A 100 4.68 2.93 -3.65
CA VAL A 100 4.28 2.25 -4.89
C VAL A 100 3.48 3.23 -5.74
N ARG A 101 3.90 3.42 -6.99
CA ARG A 101 3.26 4.32 -7.95
C ARG A 101 2.72 3.49 -9.10
N VAL A 102 1.44 3.70 -9.42
CA VAL A 102 0.71 2.97 -10.46
C VAL A 102 0.15 3.99 -11.45
N GLY A 103 0.76 4.07 -12.64
CA GLY A 103 0.38 5.01 -13.69
C GLY A 103 0.60 4.40 -15.07
N ASP A 104 1.49 4.96 -15.89
CA ASP A 104 1.88 4.30 -17.14
C ASP A 104 2.58 2.96 -16.91
N HIS A 105 3.42 2.93 -15.88
CA HIS A 105 4.14 1.77 -15.38
C HIS A 105 4.04 1.70 -13.85
N VAL A 106 4.40 0.55 -13.28
CA VAL A 106 4.57 0.41 -11.82
C VAL A 106 5.98 0.82 -11.41
N GLY A 107 6.07 1.70 -10.42
CA GLY A 107 7.32 2.09 -9.79
C GLY A 107 7.30 1.82 -8.29
N VAL A 108 8.33 1.15 -7.78
CA VAL A 108 8.47 0.85 -6.34
C VAL A 108 9.75 1.49 -5.80
N SER A 109 9.63 2.24 -4.72
CA SER A 109 10.75 2.82 -3.99
C SER A 109 10.66 2.41 -2.54
N ASP A 110 11.74 1.87 -1.99
CA ASP A 110 11.81 1.44 -0.60
C ASP A 110 13.07 1.98 0.07
N VAL A 111 12.89 2.74 1.15
CA VAL A 111 13.98 3.40 1.87
C VAL A 111 13.88 3.09 3.36
N LEU A 112 15.03 2.74 3.95
CA LEU A 112 15.21 2.64 5.39
C LEU A 112 15.96 3.86 5.90
N LEU A 113 15.40 4.50 6.93
CA LEU A 113 15.91 5.73 7.53
C LEU A 113 16.33 5.47 8.97
N ARG A 114 17.48 6.03 9.37
CA ARG A 114 17.82 6.17 10.80
C ARG A 114 17.18 7.45 11.33
N LYS A 115 16.57 7.38 12.50
CA LYS A 115 16.01 8.53 13.21
C LYS A 115 17.02 9.17 14.15
#